data_AF-F3FUX6-F1
#
_entry.id   AF-F3FUX6-F1
#
_cell.length_a   1.000
_cell.length_b   1.000
_cell.length_c   1.000
_cell.angle_alpha   90.00
_cell.angle_beta   90.00
_cell.angle_gamma   90.00
#
_symmetry.space_group_name_H-M   'P 1'
#
loop_
_entity.id
_entity.type
_entity.pdbx_description
1 polymer ?
#
loop_
_entity_poly.entity_id
_entity_poly.type
_entity_poly.pdbx_seq_one_letter_code
_entity_poly.pdbx_strand_id
1 'polypeptide(L)'
;SLVLAQRCSGVPASTPLFSSLLNFRHTGDVAASDNAQVAWEGIQALHGEERTNYPLTLCVDDMGEGFALTVMAEGQIGAKRVCAYMLCVLENLVQALEQTPDAALGALRILPGIERQQLLESWNTPHALQADDALIHRTFEAWVVAQPNAVALHYE
;
A
#
# COMPACT_ATOMS: atom_id res chain seq x y z
N SER A 1 -22.47 -19.84 6.20
CA SER A 1 -22.72 -18.62 7.00
C SER A 1 -21.43 -18.19 7.69
N LEU A 2 -21.14 -16.90 7.71
CA LEU A 2 -19.99 -16.32 8.43
C LEU A 2 -19.93 -16.73 9.91
N VAL A 3 -21.10 -16.89 10.53
CA VAL A 3 -21.22 -17.36 11.92
C VAL A 3 -20.67 -18.78 12.10
N LEU A 4 -20.86 -19.66 11.11
CA LEU A 4 -20.34 -21.03 11.16
C LEU A 4 -18.83 -21.04 10.91
N ALA A 5 -18.35 -20.23 9.97
CA ALA A 5 -16.91 -20.04 9.76
C ALA A 5 -16.21 -19.52 11.03
N GLN A 6 -16.84 -18.60 11.77
CA GLN A 6 -16.27 -18.06 13.02
C GLN A 6 -16.24 -19.10 14.14
N ARG A 7 -17.28 -19.92 14.24
CA ARG A 7 -17.30 -21.04 15.20
C ARG A 7 -16.25 -22.10 14.91
N CYS A 8 -15.92 -22.30 13.64
CA CYS A 8 -14.95 -23.30 13.20
C CYS A 8 -13.51 -22.77 13.08
N SER A 9 -13.29 -21.45 13.15
CA SER A 9 -11.98 -20.83 12.87
C SER A 9 -10.99 -20.91 14.04
N GLY A 10 -11.46 -21.20 15.25
CA GLY A 10 -10.61 -21.17 16.46
C GLY A 10 -10.20 -19.75 16.90
N VAL A 11 -10.74 -18.71 16.26
CA VAL A 11 -10.45 -17.31 16.56
C VAL A 11 -11.46 -16.80 17.61
N PRO A 12 -11.06 -15.95 18.58
CA PRO A 12 -12.00 -15.39 19.55
C PRO A 12 -13.22 -14.72 18.89
N ALA A 13 -14.39 -14.86 19.49
CA ALA A 13 -15.64 -14.33 18.93
C ALA A 13 -15.66 -12.79 18.78
N SER A 14 -14.81 -12.08 19.52
CA SER A 14 -14.63 -10.63 19.43
C SER A 14 -13.74 -10.19 18.26
N THR A 15 -13.04 -11.12 17.62
CA THR A 15 -12.10 -10.81 16.53
C THR A 15 -12.82 -10.98 15.19
N PRO A 16 -12.80 -9.96 14.31
CA PRO A 16 -13.37 -10.10 12.98
C PRO A 16 -12.58 -11.13 12.17
N LEU A 17 -13.27 -11.99 11.42
CA LEU A 17 -12.64 -12.97 10.52
C LEU A 17 -11.91 -12.30 9.35
N PHE A 18 -12.38 -11.12 8.95
CA PHE A 18 -11.85 -10.34 7.86
C PHE A 18 -11.72 -8.89 8.31
N SER A 19 -10.57 -8.27 8.04
CA SER A 19 -10.32 -6.85 8.25
C SER A 19 -10.46 -6.04 6.96
N SER A 20 -10.69 -6.71 5.83
CA SER A 20 -10.73 -6.11 4.51
C SER A 20 -11.86 -6.68 3.67
N LEU A 21 -12.47 -5.85 2.84
CA LEU A 21 -13.50 -6.25 1.88
C LEU A 21 -13.10 -5.85 0.46
N LEU A 22 -13.20 -6.78 -0.48
CA LEU A 22 -13.14 -6.50 -1.91
C LEU A 22 -14.57 -6.60 -2.46
N ASN A 23 -15.07 -5.55 -3.07
CA ASN A 23 -16.37 -5.51 -3.71
C ASN A 23 -16.20 -5.28 -5.21
N PHE A 24 -16.59 -6.23 -6.05
CA PHE A 24 -16.56 -6.08 -7.50
C PHE A 24 -18.00 -5.91 -7.99
N ARG A 25 -18.30 -4.76 -8.58
CA ARG A 25 -19.61 -4.44 -9.12
C ARG A 25 -19.51 -4.35 -10.64
N HIS A 26 -20.16 -5.28 -11.33
CA HIS A 26 -20.37 -5.14 -12.76
C HIS A 26 -21.60 -4.27 -12.99
N THR A 27 -21.35 -3.06 -13.48
CA THR A 27 -22.38 -2.08 -13.88
C THR A 27 -22.54 -1.98 -15.38
N GLY A 28 -21.68 -2.66 -16.15
CA GLY A 28 -21.79 -2.82 -17.59
C GLY A 28 -23.18 -3.32 -17.98
N ASP A 29 -23.80 -2.61 -18.93
CA ASP A 29 -25.13 -2.85 -19.51
C ASP A 29 -26.35 -2.53 -18.62
N VAL A 30 -26.15 -2.09 -17.36
CA VAL A 30 -27.19 -1.34 -16.63
C VAL A 30 -27.09 0.12 -17.07
N ALA A 31 -27.31 0.37 -18.36
CA ALA A 31 -27.90 1.63 -18.76
C ALA A 31 -29.11 1.79 -17.83
N ALA A 32 -29.07 2.81 -16.95
CA ALA A 32 -30.28 3.25 -16.29
C ALA A 32 -31.33 3.30 -17.41
N SER A 33 -32.33 2.41 -17.37
CA SER A 33 -33.36 2.37 -18.41
C SER A 33 -33.76 3.82 -18.70
N ASP A 34 -33.94 4.25 -19.94
CA ASP A 34 -34.23 5.66 -20.25
C ASP A 34 -35.30 6.25 -19.30
N ASN A 35 -36.26 5.43 -18.87
CA ASN A 35 -37.26 5.75 -17.84
C ASN A 35 -36.72 6.13 -16.45
N ALA A 36 -35.67 5.48 -15.97
CA ALA A 36 -34.97 5.84 -14.73
C ALA A 36 -34.25 7.18 -14.92
N GLN A 37 -33.57 7.39 -16.04
CA GLN A 37 -32.84 8.64 -16.29
C GLN A 37 -33.77 9.85 -16.42
N VAL A 38 -34.95 9.67 -17.04
CA VAL A 38 -36.04 10.66 -17.06
C VAL A 38 -36.66 10.89 -15.68
N ALA A 39 -36.72 9.88 -14.80
CA ALA A 39 -37.23 10.06 -13.44
C ALA A 39 -36.32 10.92 -12.54
N TRP A 40 -35.05 11.08 -12.91
CA TRP A 40 -34.05 11.88 -12.20
C TRP A 40 -33.69 13.19 -12.92
N GLU A 41 -34.44 13.58 -13.96
CA GLU A 41 -34.22 14.85 -14.68
C GLU A 41 -34.38 16.05 -13.72
N GLY A 42 -33.34 16.89 -13.63
CA GLY A 42 -33.29 18.00 -12.67
C GLY A 42 -32.75 17.64 -11.28
N ILE A 43 -32.42 16.38 -11.00
CA ILE A 43 -31.76 15.94 -9.77
C ILE A 43 -30.26 15.75 -10.03
N GLN A 44 -29.43 16.51 -9.32
CA GLN A 44 -27.97 16.37 -9.38
C GLN A 44 -27.47 15.60 -8.16
N ALA A 45 -26.75 14.50 -8.38
CA ALA A 45 -26.00 13.84 -7.33
C ALA A 45 -24.83 14.76 -6.91
N LEU A 46 -24.88 15.26 -5.69
CA LEU A 46 -23.83 16.13 -5.14
C LEU A 46 -22.74 15.33 -4.41
N HIS A 47 -23.16 14.29 -3.67
CA HIS A 47 -22.26 13.46 -2.87
C HIS A 47 -22.94 12.12 -2.52
N GLY A 48 -22.18 11.03 -2.57
CA GLY A 48 -22.56 9.74 -2.01
C GLY A 48 -21.45 9.30 -1.05
N GLU A 49 -21.83 8.99 0.20
CA GLU A 49 -20.91 8.43 1.18
C GLU A 49 -21.21 6.92 1.30
N GLU A 50 -20.31 6.08 0.80
CA GLU A 50 -20.32 4.67 1.15
C GLU A 50 -19.79 4.52 2.58
N ARG A 51 -20.40 3.64 3.38
CA ARG A 51 -19.94 3.32 4.74
C ARG A 51 -19.66 1.83 4.83
N THR A 52 -18.50 1.50 5.38
CA THR A 52 -18.04 0.13 5.58
C THR A 52 -17.64 -0.06 7.04
N ASN A 53 -17.90 -1.25 7.57
CA ASN A 53 -17.46 -1.64 8.92
C ASN A 53 -16.08 -2.34 8.89
N TYR A 54 -15.42 -2.36 7.73
CA TYR A 54 -14.10 -2.96 7.55
C TYR A 54 -13.02 -1.88 7.53
N PRO A 55 -11.90 -2.06 8.25
CA PRO A 55 -10.75 -1.14 8.23
C PRO A 55 -10.25 -0.78 6.83
N LEU A 56 -10.38 -1.70 5.87
CA LEU A 56 -10.05 -1.48 4.47
C LEU A 56 -11.15 -2.03 3.55
N THR A 57 -11.61 -1.26 2.58
CA THR A 57 -12.51 -1.71 1.52
C THR A 57 -12.02 -1.22 0.18
N LEU A 58 -11.95 -2.11 -0.80
CA LEU A 58 -11.69 -1.78 -2.20
C LEU A 58 -12.93 -2.15 -3.01
N CYS A 59 -13.54 -1.15 -3.63
CA CYS A 59 -14.61 -1.32 -4.60
C CYS A 59 -14.04 -1.20 -6.01
N VAL A 60 -14.41 -2.13 -6.89
CA VAL A 60 -14.10 -2.11 -8.32
C VAL A 60 -15.41 -2.01 -9.07
N ASP A 61 -15.61 -0.90 -9.76
CA ASP A 61 -16.75 -0.68 -10.64
C ASP A 61 -16.32 -0.99 -12.07
N ASP A 62 -16.84 -2.07 -12.63
CA ASP A 62 -16.68 -2.44 -14.03
C ASP A 62 -17.80 -1.79 -14.84
N MET A 63 -17.42 -0.80 -15.64
CA MET A 63 -18.31 0.00 -16.48
C MET A 63 -18.41 -0.57 -17.90
N GLY A 64 -17.82 -1.74 -18.18
CA GLY A 64 -17.77 -2.36 -19.50
C GLY A 64 -16.69 -1.78 -20.42
N GLU A 65 -16.47 -0.46 -20.39
CA GLU A 65 -15.38 0.21 -21.13
C GLU A 65 -14.13 0.50 -20.29
N GLY A 66 -14.22 0.27 -18.98
CA GLY A 66 -13.12 0.48 -18.05
C GLY A 66 -13.51 0.18 -16.61
N PHE A 67 -12.55 0.36 -15.71
CA PHE A 67 -12.73 0.14 -14.27
C PHE A 67 -12.55 1.44 -13.50
N ALA A 68 -13.40 1.67 -12.50
CA ALA A 68 -13.18 2.66 -11.46
C ALA A 68 -12.83 1.96 -10.14
N LEU A 69 -11.82 2.47 -9.45
CA LEU A 69 -11.34 1.93 -8.17
C LEU A 69 -11.64 2.93 -7.07
N THR A 70 -12.41 2.50 -6.08
CA THR A 70 -12.70 3.29 -4.88
C THR A 70 -12.13 2.57 -3.67
N VAL A 71 -11.18 3.22 -2.98
CA VAL A 71 -10.60 2.69 -1.73
C VAL A 71 -11.13 3.49 -0.55
N MET A 72 -11.69 2.78 0.42
CA MET A 72 -12.03 3.31 1.72
C MET A 72 -11.11 2.66 2.75
N ALA A 73 -10.45 3.46 3.57
CA ALA A 73 -9.56 2.93 4.59
C ALA A 73 -9.55 3.82 5.82
N GLU A 74 -9.28 3.22 6.99
CA GLU A 74 -8.92 3.98 8.18
C GLU A 74 -7.70 4.88 7.90
N GLY A 75 -7.65 6.05 8.54
CA GLY A 75 -6.64 7.07 8.24
C GLY A 75 -5.19 6.57 8.33
N GLN A 76 -4.91 5.64 9.25
CA GLN A 76 -3.59 5.02 9.44
C GLN A 76 -3.14 4.13 8.26
N ILE A 77 -4.09 3.57 7.49
CA ILE A 77 -3.80 2.70 6.35
C ILE A 77 -3.47 3.53 5.09
N GLY A 78 -4.12 4.69 4.93
CA GLY A 78 -3.87 5.60 3.83
C GLY A 78 -4.49 5.13 2.50
N ALA A 79 -5.77 5.40 2.31
CA ALA A 79 -6.54 4.98 1.12
C ALA A 79 -5.87 5.36 -0.21
N LYS A 80 -5.31 6.58 -0.32
CA LYS A 80 -4.62 7.05 -1.52
C LYS A 80 -3.42 6.18 -1.89
N ARG A 81 -2.64 5.74 -0.90
CA ARG A 81 -1.46 4.91 -1.11
C ARG A 81 -1.86 3.51 -1.56
N VAL A 82 -2.88 2.93 -0.93
CA VAL A 82 -3.44 1.64 -1.35
C VAL A 82 -4.00 1.71 -2.77
N CYS A 83 -4.70 2.79 -3.13
CA CYS A 83 -5.19 3.00 -4.50
C CYS A 83 -4.03 3.05 -5.51
N ALA A 84 -2.96 3.80 -5.20
CA ALA A 84 -1.76 3.85 -6.04
C ALA A 84 -1.07 2.48 -6.19
N TYR A 85 -1.04 1.67 -5.13
CA TYR A 85 -0.51 0.31 -5.18
C TYR A 85 -1.34 -0.58 -6.09
N MET A 86 -2.66 -0.56 -5.94
CA MET A 86 -3.56 -1.36 -6.78
C MET A 86 -3.44 -0.98 -8.25
N LEU A 87 -3.37 0.32 -8.55
CA LEU A 87 -3.16 0.78 -9.92
C LEU A 87 -1.83 0.25 -10.49
N CYS A 88 -0.74 0.38 -9.72
CA CYS A 88 0.57 -0.13 -10.13
C CYS A 88 0.55 -1.64 -10.37
N VAL A 89 -0.10 -2.42 -9.50
CA VAL A 89 -0.24 -3.86 -9.68
C VAL A 89 -1.01 -4.21 -10.95
N LEU A 90 -2.13 -3.54 -11.19
CA LEU A 90 -2.96 -3.80 -12.38
C LEU A 90 -2.23 -3.48 -13.67
N GLU A 91 -1.52 -2.34 -13.72
CA GLU A 91 -0.69 -1.97 -14.87
C GLU A 91 0.41 -3.01 -15.14
N ASN A 92 1.15 -3.41 -14.10
CA ASN A 92 2.21 -4.42 -14.25
C ASN A 92 1.64 -5.80 -14.58
N LEU A 93 0.44 -6.14 -14.07
CA LEU A 93 -0.23 -7.41 -14.37
C LEU A 93 -0.64 -7.48 -15.84
N VAL A 94 -1.27 -6.42 -16.38
CA VAL A 94 -1.62 -6.34 -17.81
C VAL A 94 -0.37 -6.49 -18.67
N GLN A 95 0.69 -5.75 -18.35
CA GLN A 95 1.96 -5.86 -19.08
C GLN A 95 2.55 -7.29 -19.00
N ALA A 96 2.53 -7.92 -17.82
CA ALA A 96 3.05 -9.27 -17.65
C ALA A 96 2.23 -10.29 -18.44
N LEU A 97 0.90 -10.18 -18.45
CA LEU A 97 0.04 -11.06 -19.24
C LEU A 97 0.30 -10.96 -20.76
N GLU A 98 0.64 -9.76 -21.25
CA GLU A 98 0.97 -9.54 -22.66
C GLU A 98 2.37 -10.03 -23.05
N GLN A 99 3.36 -9.81 -22.18
CA GLN A 99 4.78 -9.99 -22.52
C GLN A 99 5.38 -11.29 -21.98
N THR A 100 4.99 -11.69 -20.77
CA THR A 100 5.55 -12.83 -20.04
C THR A 100 4.48 -13.49 -19.15
N PRO A 101 3.44 -14.12 -19.72
CA PRO A 101 2.30 -14.63 -18.95
C PRO A 101 2.66 -15.71 -17.92
N ASP A 102 3.77 -16.42 -18.13
CA ASP A 102 4.29 -17.44 -17.21
C ASP A 102 5.16 -16.87 -16.08
N ALA A 103 5.35 -15.56 -16.02
CA ALA A 103 6.10 -14.92 -14.95
C ALA A 103 5.39 -15.14 -13.60
N ALA A 104 6.18 -15.38 -12.55
CA ALA A 104 5.64 -15.58 -11.20
C ALA A 104 4.90 -14.31 -10.73
N LEU A 105 3.70 -14.47 -10.18
CA LEU A 105 2.89 -13.35 -9.67
C LEU A 105 3.67 -12.48 -8.65
N GLY A 106 4.51 -13.10 -7.83
CA GLY A 106 5.35 -12.40 -6.85
C GLY A 106 6.44 -11.51 -7.45
N ALA A 107 6.69 -11.58 -8.75
CA ALA A 107 7.63 -10.70 -9.45
C ALA A 107 6.98 -9.36 -9.86
N LEU A 108 5.65 -9.23 -9.77
CA LEU A 108 4.96 -8.00 -10.10
C LEU A 108 5.32 -6.88 -9.10
N ARG A 109 5.59 -5.70 -9.65
CA ARG A 109 5.87 -4.52 -8.83
C ARG A 109 4.57 -3.97 -8.26
N ILE A 110 4.57 -3.73 -6.96
CA ILE A 110 3.44 -3.14 -6.22
C ILE A 110 3.68 -1.65 -5.94
N LEU A 111 4.94 -1.27 -5.77
CA LEU A 111 5.31 0.09 -5.39
C LEU A 111 5.35 1.03 -6.61
N PRO A 112 4.64 2.18 -6.55
CA PRO A 112 4.80 3.26 -7.52
C PRO A 112 6.25 3.71 -7.61
N GLY A 113 6.69 4.10 -8.81
CA GLY A 113 8.09 4.44 -9.08
C GLY A 113 8.67 5.50 -8.13
N ILE A 114 7.90 6.56 -7.85
CA ILE A 114 8.29 7.64 -6.92
C ILE A 114 8.55 7.09 -5.52
N GLU A 115 7.67 6.23 -5.03
CA GLU A 115 7.79 5.67 -3.69
C GLU A 115 8.95 4.68 -3.61
N ARG A 116 9.13 3.85 -4.64
CA ARG A 116 10.29 2.96 -4.74
C ARG A 116 11.60 3.76 -4.72
N GLN A 117 11.68 4.86 -5.45
CA GLN A 117 12.86 5.72 -5.47
C GLN A 117 13.13 6.32 -4.09
N GLN A 118 12.09 6.82 -3.43
CA GLN A 118 12.20 7.34 -2.07
C GLN A 118 12.77 6.30 -1.10
N LEU A 119 12.26 5.07 -1.17
CA LEU A 119 12.67 3.97 -0.31
C LEU A 119 14.11 3.52 -0.59
N LEU A 120 14.48 3.37 -1.86
CA LEU A 120 15.76 2.75 -2.23
C LEU A 120 16.92 3.74 -2.33
N GLU A 121 16.65 4.99 -2.67
CA GLU A 121 17.69 5.97 -2.96
C GLU A 121 17.68 7.09 -1.93
N SER A 122 16.53 7.73 -1.71
CA SER A 122 16.46 8.94 -0.90
C SER A 122 16.63 8.66 0.60
N TRP A 123 15.95 7.65 1.14
CA TRP A 123 16.08 7.28 2.56
C TRP A 123 17.30 6.42 2.84
N ASN A 124 17.74 5.65 1.85
CA ASN A 124 18.93 4.82 1.93
C ASN A 124 20.13 5.51 1.28
N THR A 125 20.29 6.82 1.53
CA THR A 125 21.49 7.52 1.10
C THR A 125 22.69 6.75 1.66
N PRO A 126 23.60 6.22 0.83
CA PRO A 126 24.75 5.52 1.33
C PRO A 126 25.49 6.54 2.20
N HIS A 127 25.47 6.32 3.52
CA HIS A 127 26.48 6.89 4.39
C HIS A 127 27.78 6.51 3.69
N ALA A 128 28.54 7.53 3.26
CA ALA A 128 29.83 7.32 2.66
C ALA A 128 30.48 6.26 3.53
N LEU A 129 30.65 5.06 2.95
CA LEU A 129 31.29 3.97 3.66
C LEU A 129 32.58 4.63 4.11
N GLN A 130 32.69 4.90 5.40
CA GLN A 130 33.94 5.28 5.99
C GLN A 130 34.73 3.98 5.90
N ALA A 131 35.23 3.75 4.69
CA ALA A 131 36.24 2.79 4.32
C ALA A 131 37.57 3.35 4.84
N ASP A 132 37.56 3.74 6.11
CA ASP A 132 38.75 3.60 6.88
C ASP A 132 38.68 2.13 7.34
N ASP A 133 39.40 1.27 6.63
CA ASP A 133 39.78 -0.08 7.11
C ASP A 133 40.61 0.01 8.42
N ALA A 134 40.80 1.23 8.95
CA ALA A 134 41.33 1.50 10.26
C ALA A 134 40.47 0.83 11.34
N LEU A 135 41.06 -0.18 11.96
CA LEU A 135 40.54 -0.80 13.16
C LEU A 135 40.30 0.30 14.20
N ILE A 136 39.16 0.26 14.91
CA ILE A 136 38.76 1.30 15.89
C ILE A 136 39.89 1.63 16.88
N HIS A 137 40.69 0.64 17.29
CA HIS A 137 41.84 0.87 18.18
C HIS A 137 42.94 1.72 17.56
N ARG A 138 43.17 1.66 16.24
CA ARG A 138 44.15 2.50 15.53
C ARG A 138 43.70 3.96 15.48
N THR A 139 42.41 4.18 15.29
CA THR A 139 41.82 5.53 15.36
C THR A 139 41.96 6.10 16.77
N PHE A 140 41.77 5.27 17.79
CA PHE A 140 41.99 5.63 19.18
C PHE A 140 43.47 5.93 19.49
N GLU A 141 44.41 5.09 19.03
CA GLU A 141 45.85 5.33 19.15
C GLU A 141 46.28 6.66 18.52
N ALA A 142 45.78 6.98 17.33
CA ALA A 142 46.05 8.24 16.66
C ALA A 142 45.48 9.45 17.45
N TRP A 143 44.30 9.28 18.05
CA TRP A 143 43.71 10.28 18.95
C TRP A 143 44.56 10.52 20.20
N VAL A 144 45.10 9.46 20.80
CA VAL A 144 46.01 9.56 21.96
C VAL A 144 47.29 10.32 21.60
N VAL A 145 47.86 10.08 20.42
CA VAL A 145 49.05 10.82 19.94
C VAL A 145 48.73 12.29 19.68
N ALA A 146 47.59 12.58 19.05
CA ALA A 146 47.21 13.95 18.69
C ALA A 146 46.76 14.79 19.90
N GLN A 147 46.10 14.18 20.87
CA GLN A 147 45.48 14.85 22.02
C GLN A 147 45.72 14.07 23.33
N PRO A 148 46.96 14.00 23.81
CA PRO A 148 47.33 13.15 24.95
C PRO A 148 46.68 13.56 26.27
N ASN A 149 46.32 14.84 26.41
CA ASN A 149 45.75 15.41 27.65
C ASN A 149 44.23 15.58 27.59
N ALA A 150 43.57 15.14 26.51
CA ALA A 150 42.11 15.19 26.43
C ALA A 150 41.50 14.16 27.39
N VAL A 151 40.45 14.55 28.12
CA VAL A 151 39.73 13.63 29.00
C VAL A 151 38.99 12.60 28.14
N ALA A 152 39.43 11.35 28.18
CA ALA A 152 38.83 10.26 27.40
C ALA A 152 37.66 9.57 28.12
N LEU A 153 37.63 9.62 29.46
CA LEU A 153 36.58 9.01 30.28
C LEU A 153 36.40 9.86 31.55
N HIS A 154 35.15 10.11 31.91
CA HIS A 154 34.75 10.66 33.21
C HIS A 154 33.68 9.73 33.79
N TYR A 155 33.78 9.41 35.07
CA TYR A 155 32.87 8.49 35.75
C TYR A 155 32.42 9.13 37.07
N GLU A 156 31.12 9.05 37.36
CA GLU A 156 30.46 9.54 38.58
C GLU A 156 29.97 8.36 39.42
#